data_AF-A0A6L7A6W8-F1
#
_entry.id   AF-A0A6L7A6W8-F1
#
_cell.length_a   1.000
_cell.length_b   1.000
_cell.length_c   1.000
_cell.angle_alpha   90.00
_cell.angle_beta   90.00
_cell.angle_gamma   90.00
#
_symmetry.space_group_name_H-M   'P 1'
#
loop_
_entity.id
_entity.type
_entity.pdbx_description
1 polymer ?
#
loop_
_entity_poly.entity_id
_entity_poly.type
_entity_poly.pdbx_seq_one_letter_code
_entity_poly.pdbx_strand_id
1 'polypeptide(L)'
;MHNNIKNISENRELFQSHIDSIFDDVEVIINIEGTVVDQNKDISGNNYNVTHLDIKHEGPKKSTTDVDEIIDIIANINKSVSENNRDENRYFSGKRSGWSAFYVIKELIDRLEDMYQSKTENLYFRGQVRNWQIQPSIYRDGENGFSNQFRSKFEEIYEDISKKYPDKINYFEPGNEERPKALAELQHYGLPTPLVDITQNPFIALLFMIDGFDSKKFVAKEKLNSPEFDIFFIDKKNHTIFQDVPRDLKNPRIDAQSGAFLNFEKLQFFTDEGRIIRLRILFKNSESIEDPIAQEVQEAFGENSNIQNTMDSLISDIKGKLASYRYMVNDLYPDFDKYLAFQAAKYRNRTTRFKLYEKANVLEYLETADQDTLREMKTIIDSKIPG
;
A
#
# COMPACT_ATOMS: atom_id res chain seq x y z
N MET A 1 -26.53 -20.47 18.85
CA MET A 1 -25.90 -21.38 17.87
C MET A 1 -24.43 -21.00 17.83
N HIS A 2 -23.53 -21.85 18.31
CA HIS A 2 -22.10 -21.67 18.03
C HIS A 2 -21.94 -21.95 16.53
N ASN A 3 -21.93 -20.90 15.72
CA ASN A 3 -21.49 -21.02 14.34
C ASN A 3 -20.07 -21.57 14.39
N ASN A 4 -19.81 -22.65 13.66
CA ASN A 4 -18.52 -23.30 13.61
C ASN A 4 -17.57 -22.37 12.84
N ILE A 5 -17.01 -21.38 13.54
CA ILE A 5 -16.12 -20.39 12.93
C ILE A 5 -14.84 -21.11 12.54
N LYS A 6 -14.52 -21.05 11.26
CA LYS A 6 -13.32 -21.67 10.69
C LYS A 6 -12.08 -21.16 11.41
N ASN A 7 -11.15 -22.07 11.70
CA ASN A 7 -9.86 -21.70 12.23
C ASN A 7 -9.00 -20.99 11.15
N ILE A 8 -7.87 -20.40 11.54
CA ILE A 8 -6.99 -19.65 10.62
C ILE A 8 -6.56 -20.47 9.39
N SER A 9 -6.33 -21.78 9.53
CA SER A 9 -5.91 -22.63 8.41
C SER A 9 -7.04 -22.81 7.41
N GLU A 10 -8.25 -23.10 7.89
CA GLU A 10 -9.46 -23.21 7.07
C GLU A 10 -9.85 -21.87 6.42
N ASN A 11 -9.66 -20.75 7.12
CA ASN A 11 -9.88 -19.41 6.56
C ASN A 11 -8.87 -19.07 5.47
N ARG A 12 -7.62 -19.51 5.58
CA ARG A 12 -6.62 -19.35 4.52
C ARG A 12 -7.02 -20.13 3.26
N GLU A 13 -7.48 -21.36 3.39
CA GLU A 13 -7.97 -22.15 2.25
C GLU A 13 -9.16 -21.47 1.58
N LEU A 14 -10.09 -20.93 2.39
CA LEU A 14 -11.21 -20.15 1.88
C LEU A 14 -10.77 -18.88 1.18
N PHE A 15 -9.77 -18.17 1.71
CA PHE A 15 -9.17 -17.00 1.08
C PHE A 15 -8.60 -17.35 -0.29
N GLN A 16 -7.86 -18.45 -0.39
CA GLN A 16 -7.31 -18.91 -1.67
C GLN A 16 -8.39 -19.22 -2.71
N SER A 17 -9.56 -19.71 -2.28
CA SER A 17 -10.68 -19.97 -3.20
C SER A 17 -11.47 -18.72 -3.59
N HIS A 18 -11.37 -17.62 -2.85
CA HIS A 18 -12.13 -16.37 -3.06
C HIS A 18 -11.25 -15.21 -3.53
N ILE A 19 -9.97 -15.44 -3.81
CA ILE A 19 -9.01 -14.37 -4.00
C ILE A 19 -9.35 -13.45 -5.19
N ASP A 20 -9.90 -14.05 -6.26
CA ASP A 20 -10.39 -13.34 -7.45
C ASP A 20 -11.87 -12.92 -7.33
N SER A 21 -12.51 -13.23 -6.19
CA SER A 21 -13.93 -12.99 -5.96
C SER A 21 -14.25 -11.90 -4.93
N ILE A 22 -13.25 -11.41 -4.20
CA ILE A 22 -13.45 -10.40 -3.14
C ILE A 22 -13.64 -9.00 -3.74
N PHE A 23 -12.91 -8.69 -4.80
CA PHE A 23 -12.89 -7.36 -5.41
C PHE A 23 -13.55 -7.37 -6.79
N ASP A 24 -14.18 -6.24 -7.14
CA ASP A 24 -14.58 -5.85 -8.49
C ASP A 24 -13.61 -4.75 -8.95
N ASP A 25 -12.55 -5.17 -9.65
CA ASP A 25 -11.38 -4.35 -9.90
C ASP A 25 -11.55 -3.45 -11.13
N VAL A 26 -11.38 -2.14 -10.92
CA VAL A 26 -11.13 -1.17 -11.98
C VAL A 26 -9.66 -0.76 -11.87
N GLU A 27 -8.84 -1.19 -12.81
CA GLU A 27 -7.43 -0.82 -12.87
C GLU A 27 -7.24 0.46 -13.70
N VAL A 28 -6.48 1.40 -13.16
CA VAL A 28 -6.06 2.64 -13.81
C VAL A 28 -4.55 2.70 -13.83
N ILE A 29 -3.98 2.76 -15.04
CA ILE A 29 -2.54 2.91 -15.22
C ILE A 29 -2.25 4.36 -15.56
N ILE A 30 -1.56 5.07 -14.66
CA ILE A 30 -1.04 6.40 -14.90
C ILE A 30 0.28 6.26 -15.68
N ASN A 31 0.25 6.57 -16.98
CA ASN A 31 1.43 6.52 -17.82
C ASN A 31 2.26 7.80 -17.61
N ILE A 32 3.55 7.62 -17.32
CA ILE A 32 4.50 8.69 -17.02
C ILE A 32 5.74 8.63 -17.91
N GLU A 33 6.33 9.78 -18.21
CA GLU A 33 7.59 9.88 -18.95
C GLU A 33 8.59 10.80 -18.23
N GLY A 34 9.89 10.52 -18.37
CA GLY A 34 10.95 11.39 -17.87
C GLY A 34 11.05 12.67 -18.71
N THR A 35 11.32 13.80 -18.08
CA THR A 35 11.57 15.06 -18.80
C THR A 35 13.05 15.26 -19.10
N VAL A 36 13.36 15.99 -20.17
CA VAL A 36 14.75 16.31 -20.55
C VAL A 36 15.28 17.37 -19.59
N VAL A 37 16.25 17.01 -18.75
CA VAL A 37 16.91 17.93 -17.82
C VAL A 37 17.93 18.78 -18.58
N ASP A 38 17.67 20.07 -18.71
CA ASP A 38 18.65 21.05 -19.21
C ASP A 38 19.77 21.19 -18.15
N GLN A 39 20.99 20.76 -18.50
CA GLN A 39 22.16 20.73 -17.58
C GLN A 39 22.51 22.08 -16.96
N ASN A 40 21.94 23.18 -17.48
CA ASN A 40 22.22 24.56 -17.04
C ASN A 40 21.09 25.20 -16.21
N LYS A 41 20.00 24.49 -15.88
CA LYS A 41 18.90 25.03 -15.06
C LYS A 41 18.73 24.27 -13.76
N ASP A 42 18.43 25.04 -12.72
CA ASP A 42 18.25 24.58 -11.34
C ASP A 42 17.25 23.41 -11.26
N ILE A 43 17.68 22.30 -10.66
CA ILE A 43 17.04 20.95 -10.67
C ILE A 43 15.79 20.90 -9.76
N SER A 44 15.17 22.04 -9.43
CA SER A 44 14.23 22.15 -8.32
C SER A 44 12.77 21.80 -8.65
N GLY A 45 12.51 20.89 -9.59
CA GLY A 45 11.15 20.56 -10.01
C GLY A 45 10.93 19.11 -10.42
N ASN A 46 9.65 18.76 -10.64
CA ASN A 46 9.21 17.40 -10.96
C ASN A 46 9.74 16.99 -12.34
N ASN A 47 10.70 16.06 -12.41
CA ASN A 47 11.30 15.63 -13.68
C ASN A 47 10.53 14.48 -14.35
N TYR A 48 9.20 14.54 -14.30
CA TYR A 48 8.31 13.61 -15.02
C TYR A 48 7.03 14.32 -15.47
N ASN A 49 6.43 13.82 -16.55
CA ASN A 49 5.09 14.20 -17.00
C ASN A 49 4.14 13.01 -16.91
N VAL A 50 2.86 13.26 -16.66
CA VAL A 50 1.79 12.28 -16.89
C VAL A 50 1.30 12.43 -18.33
N THR A 51 1.31 11.36 -19.12
CA THR A 51 0.93 11.43 -20.54
C THR A 51 -0.55 11.16 -20.77
N HIS A 52 -1.07 10.09 -20.17
CA HIS A 52 -2.45 9.62 -20.32
C HIS A 52 -2.72 8.54 -19.26
N LEU A 53 -3.98 8.13 -19.16
CA LEU A 53 -4.45 7.05 -18.31
C LEU A 53 -4.95 5.90 -19.18
N ASP A 54 -4.55 4.66 -18.86
CA ASP A 54 -5.22 3.47 -19.36
C ASP A 54 -6.19 2.93 -18.31
N ILE A 55 -7.28 2.33 -18.76
CA ILE A 55 -8.33 1.78 -17.88
C ILE A 55 -8.60 0.34 -18.29
N LYS A 56 -8.70 -0.54 -17.29
CA LYS A 56 -9.09 -1.94 -17.48
C LYS A 56 -10.07 -2.35 -16.38
N HIS A 57 -11.19 -2.97 -16.77
CA HIS A 57 -12.13 -3.57 -15.81
C HIS A 57 -11.86 -5.07 -15.73
N GLU A 58 -11.45 -5.53 -14.55
CA GLU A 58 -11.16 -6.94 -14.24
C GLU A 58 -12.22 -7.51 -13.27
N GLY A 59 -13.49 -7.17 -13.51
CA GLY A 59 -14.63 -7.60 -12.70
C GLY A 59 -15.54 -8.63 -13.36
N PRO A 60 -16.71 -8.90 -12.75
CA PRO A 60 -17.76 -9.70 -13.37
C PRO A 60 -18.14 -9.17 -14.75
N LYS A 61 -18.46 -10.06 -15.70
CA LYS A 61 -18.79 -9.71 -17.11
C LYS A 61 -19.92 -8.68 -17.28
N LYS A 62 -20.73 -8.47 -16.24
CA LYS A 62 -21.77 -7.43 -16.22
C LYS A 62 -21.32 -6.35 -15.24
N SER A 63 -20.87 -5.23 -15.79
CA SER A 63 -20.57 -4.01 -15.03
C SER A 63 -21.80 -3.55 -14.24
N THR A 64 -21.55 -2.95 -13.08
CA THR A 64 -22.57 -2.26 -12.29
C THR A 64 -22.67 -0.80 -12.74
N THR A 65 -23.81 -0.15 -12.48
CA THR A 65 -23.97 1.30 -12.78
C THR A 65 -22.89 2.15 -12.12
N ASP A 66 -22.44 1.75 -10.93
CA ASP A 66 -21.37 2.41 -10.20
C ASP A 66 -20.00 2.27 -10.88
N VAL A 67 -19.67 1.07 -11.39
CA VAL A 67 -18.42 0.84 -12.13
C VAL A 67 -18.42 1.63 -13.45
N ASP A 68 -19.55 1.68 -14.15
CA ASP A 68 -19.68 2.48 -15.37
C ASP A 68 -19.46 3.99 -15.09
N GLU A 69 -20.04 4.52 -14.01
CA GLU A 69 -19.85 5.92 -13.58
C GLU A 69 -18.40 6.21 -13.19
N ILE A 70 -17.71 5.29 -12.51
CA ILE A 70 -16.27 5.36 -12.22
C ILE A 70 -15.46 5.45 -13.51
N ILE A 71 -15.74 4.57 -14.48
CA ILE A 71 -15.05 4.55 -15.78
C ILE A 71 -15.24 5.88 -16.52
N ASP A 72 -16.45 6.44 -16.51
CA ASP A 72 -16.76 7.73 -17.12
C ASP A 72 -16.00 8.88 -16.44
N ILE A 73 -15.90 8.90 -15.11
CA ILE A 73 -15.10 9.87 -14.36
C ILE A 73 -13.63 9.80 -14.81
N ILE A 74 -13.05 8.59 -14.86
CA ILE A 74 -11.65 8.41 -15.23
C ILE A 74 -11.42 8.82 -16.68
N ALA A 75 -12.35 8.50 -17.60
CA ALA A 75 -12.26 8.89 -19.00
C ALA A 75 -12.25 10.42 -19.18
N ASN A 76 -13.08 11.14 -18.41
CA ASN A 76 -13.11 12.61 -18.43
C ASN A 76 -11.81 13.24 -17.89
N ILE A 77 -11.25 12.68 -16.83
CA ILE A 77 -9.94 13.11 -16.29
C ILE A 77 -8.85 12.81 -17.32
N ASN A 78 -8.85 11.62 -17.92
CA ASN A 78 -7.88 11.24 -18.94
C ASN A 78 -7.86 12.19 -20.14
N LYS A 79 -9.05 12.62 -20.60
CA LYS A 79 -9.17 13.64 -21.66
C LYS A 79 -8.47 14.94 -21.26
N SER A 80 -8.73 15.42 -20.04
CA SER A 80 -8.11 16.66 -19.51
C SER A 80 -6.60 16.54 -19.34
N VAL A 81 -6.11 15.39 -18.89
CA VAL A 81 -4.67 15.08 -18.79
C VAL A 81 -4.04 15.09 -20.18
N SER A 82 -4.63 14.35 -21.11
CA SER A 82 -4.13 14.19 -22.48
C SER A 82 -4.16 15.48 -23.29
N GLU A 83 -5.03 16.44 -22.98
CA GLU A 83 -5.07 17.75 -23.62
C GLU A 83 -4.06 18.73 -23.00
N ASN A 84 -3.97 18.78 -21.67
CA ASN A 84 -3.18 19.79 -20.96
C ASN A 84 -1.69 19.45 -20.84
N ASN A 85 -1.34 18.17 -20.92
CA ASN A 85 0.05 17.70 -20.80
C ASN A 85 0.73 17.42 -22.15
N ARG A 86 0.08 17.69 -23.29
CA ARG A 86 0.73 17.63 -24.60
C ARG A 86 1.81 18.71 -24.69
N ASP A 87 3.07 18.30 -24.52
CA ASP A 87 4.22 19.11 -24.87
C ASP A 87 5.16 18.34 -25.79
N GLU A 88 5.25 18.77 -27.04
CA GLU A 88 6.12 18.18 -28.06
C GLU A 88 7.62 18.25 -27.70
N ASN A 89 8.02 19.14 -26.78
CA ASN A 89 9.43 19.40 -26.51
C ASN A 89 9.96 18.77 -25.20
N ARG A 90 9.13 18.07 -24.39
CA ARG A 90 9.52 17.39 -23.14
C ARG A 90 10.31 18.25 -22.12
N TYR A 91 10.23 19.59 -22.18
CA TYR A 91 11.00 20.47 -21.30
C TYR A 91 10.24 20.80 -20.02
N PHE A 92 10.91 20.66 -18.88
CA PHE A 92 10.41 21.15 -17.60
C PHE A 92 10.57 22.67 -17.50
N SER A 93 9.52 23.37 -17.06
CA SER A 93 9.66 24.72 -16.51
C SER A 93 8.97 24.76 -15.15
N GLY A 94 9.62 25.36 -14.14
CA GLY A 94 9.12 25.46 -12.77
C GLY A 94 7.81 26.26 -12.57
N LYS A 95 7.08 26.51 -13.66
CA LYS A 95 5.81 27.26 -13.73
C LYS A 95 4.73 26.52 -14.54
N ARG A 96 4.78 25.20 -14.71
CA ARG A 96 3.75 24.52 -15.52
C ARG A 96 2.42 24.29 -14.79
N SER A 97 1.36 24.50 -15.56
CA SER A 97 -0.07 24.28 -15.27
C SER A 97 -0.56 22.87 -15.70
N GLY A 98 0.32 21.86 -15.64
CA GLY A 98 0.02 20.50 -16.09
C GLY A 98 -0.32 19.55 -14.94
N TRP A 99 -0.88 18.39 -15.27
CA TRP A 99 -1.24 17.34 -14.32
C TRP A 99 0.00 16.57 -13.87
N SER A 100 0.27 16.54 -12.56
CA SER A 100 1.17 15.56 -11.95
C SER A 100 0.37 14.37 -11.43
N ALA A 101 1.03 13.24 -11.15
CA ALA A 101 0.34 12.06 -10.62
C ALA A 101 -0.45 12.37 -9.35
N PHE A 102 0.12 13.19 -8.45
CA PHE A 102 -0.57 13.65 -7.25
C PHE A 102 -1.88 14.37 -7.58
N TYR A 103 -1.89 15.25 -8.59
CA TYR A 103 -3.09 15.98 -8.99
C TYR A 103 -4.12 15.10 -9.69
N VAL A 104 -3.68 14.10 -10.47
CA VAL A 104 -4.59 13.09 -11.05
C VAL A 104 -5.29 12.33 -9.93
N ILE A 105 -4.54 11.81 -8.95
CA ILE A 105 -5.10 11.07 -7.81
C ILE A 105 -6.03 11.96 -6.99
N LYS A 106 -5.64 13.22 -6.73
CA LYS A 106 -6.47 14.19 -6.01
C LYS A 106 -7.80 14.42 -6.73
N GLU A 107 -7.78 14.69 -8.03
CA GLU A 107 -9.01 14.92 -8.79
C GLU A 107 -9.88 13.66 -8.85
N LEU A 108 -9.28 12.47 -9.00
CA LEU A 108 -10.01 11.21 -8.92
C LEU A 108 -10.75 11.10 -7.58
N ILE A 109 -10.06 11.33 -6.46
CA ILE A 109 -10.66 11.29 -5.13
C ILE A 109 -11.80 12.30 -5.02
N ASP A 110 -11.58 13.57 -5.39
CA ASP A 110 -12.60 14.62 -5.29
C ASP A 110 -13.87 14.24 -6.08
N ARG A 111 -13.72 13.73 -7.31
CA ARG A 111 -14.85 13.33 -8.17
C ARG A 111 -15.58 12.10 -7.64
N LEU A 112 -14.84 11.13 -7.09
CA LEU A 112 -15.42 9.95 -6.46
C LEU A 112 -16.15 10.32 -5.18
N GLU A 113 -15.60 11.21 -4.34
CA GLU A 113 -16.29 11.70 -3.15
C GLU A 113 -17.61 12.38 -3.53
N ASP A 114 -17.62 13.25 -4.55
CA ASP A 114 -18.84 13.89 -5.06
C ASP A 114 -19.89 12.87 -5.53
N MET A 115 -19.48 11.84 -6.27
CA MET A 115 -20.35 10.75 -6.72
C MET A 115 -21.04 10.01 -5.56
N TYR A 116 -20.36 9.86 -4.42
CA TYR A 116 -20.84 9.09 -3.28
C TYR A 116 -21.42 9.91 -2.13
N GLN A 117 -21.47 11.25 -2.21
CA GLN A 117 -22.06 12.10 -1.17
C GLN A 117 -23.51 11.72 -0.79
N SER A 118 -24.24 11.08 -1.69
CA SER A 118 -25.63 10.65 -1.48
C SER A 118 -25.83 9.17 -1.21
N LYS A 119 -24.77 8.35 -1.24
CA LYS A 119 -24.85 6.90 -1.09
C LYS A 119 -24.43 6.43 0.31
N THR A 120 -24.60 5.14 0.58
CA THR A 120 -24.30 4.52 1.90
C THR A 120 -22.84 4.13 2.05
N GLU A 121 -22.13 3.98 0.94
CA GLU A 121 -20.73 3.61 0.86
C GLU A 121 -19.81 4.74 1.34
N ASN A 122 -18.63 4.36 1.78
CA ASN A 122 -17.55 5.25 2.15
C ASN A 122 -16.27 4.84 1.41
N LEU A 123 -15.44 5.84 1.08
CA LEU A 123 -14.13 5.60 0.49
C LEU A 123 -13.13 5.23 1.58
N TYR A 124 -12.41 4.14 1.33
CA TYR A 124 -11.22 3.77 2.07
C TYR A 124 -10.04 3.65 1.11
N PHE A 125 -8.84 3.81 1.63
CA PHE A 125 -7.63 3.89 0.84
C PHE A 125 -6.58 2.94 1.38
N ARG A 126 -5.72 2.44 0.50
CA ARG A 126 -4.50 1.71 0.89
C ARG A 126 -3.39 2.06 -0.10
N GLY A 127 -2.20 2.31 0.42
CA GLY A 127 -1.00 2.40 -0.40
C GLY A 127 -0.12 1.19 -0.18
N GLN A 128 0.49 0.72 -1.26
CA GLN A 128 1.49 -0.33 -1.22
C GLN A 128 2.69 0.11 -2.07
N VAL A 129 3.90 -0.08 -1.53
CA VAL A 129 5.14 0.24 -2.25
C VAL A 129 5.33 -0.59 -3.53
N ARG A 130 4.58 -1.68 -3.65
CA ARG A 130 4.54 -2.57 -4.81
C ARG A 130 3.14 -3.12 -5.00
N ASN A 131 2.85 -3.51 -6.22
CA ASN A 131 1.59 -4.08 -6.67
C ASN A 131 1.42 -5.56 -6.28
N TRP A 132 1.73 -5.86 -5.02
CA TRP A 132 1.49 -7.18 -4.46
C TRP A 132 0.00 -7.43 -4.26
N GLN A 133 -0.38 -8.69 -4.35
CA GLN A 133 -1.74 -9.11 -4.03
C GLN A 133 -2.10 -8.73 -2.59
N ILE A 134 -3.28 -8.13 -2.40
CA ILE A 134 -3.83 -7.86 -1.07
C ILE A 134 -4.12 -9.18 -0.38
N GLN A 135 -3.32 -9.50 0.63
CA GLN A 135 -3.50 -10.68 1.46
C GLN A 135 -3.08 -10.40 2.91
N PRO A 136 -3.82 -10.91 3.90
CA PRO A 136 -3.41 -10.86 5.31
C PRO A 136 -2.03 -11.47 5.53
N SER A 137 -1.25 -10.88 6.42
CA SER A 137 0.12 -11.35 6.74
C SER A 137 0.13 -12.81 7.20
N ILE A 138 -0.89 -13.24 7.97
CA ILE A 138 -0.99 -14.62 8.43
C ILE A 138 -1.24 -15.64 7.30
N TYR A 139 -1.77 -15.22 6.15
CA TYR A 139 -2.06 -16.10 5.02
C TYR A 139 -0.91 -16.27 4.03
N ARG A 140 0.12 -15.41 4.12
CA ARG A 140 1.25 -15.38 3.18
C ARG A 140 2.14 -16.61 3.27
N ASP A 141 2.58 -17.10 2.12
CA ASP A 141 3.52 -18.23 2.01
C ASP A 141 4.95 -17.79 1.71
N GLY A 142 5.88 -18.75 1.77
CA GLY A 142 7.27 -18.57 1.35
C GLY A 142 8.15 -17.86 2.37
N GLU A 143 9.27 -17.31 1.89
CA GLU A 143 10.31 -16.69 2.74
C GLU A 143 9.79 -15.50 3.57
N ASN A 144 8.76 -14.81 3.07
CA ASN A 144 8.14 -13.65 3.73
C ASN A 144 6.82 -14.01 4.44
N GLY A 145 6.51 -15.31 4.55
CA GLY A 145 5.25 -15.83 5.06
C GLY A 145 5.40 -16.66 6.35
N PHE A 146 4.28 -17.19 6.83
CA PHE A 146 4.24 -18.04 8.02
C PHE A 146 4.05 -19.51 7.65
N SER A 147 4.45 -20.41 8.54
CA SER A 147 4.27 -21.85 8.33
C SER A 147 2.83 -22.29 8.63
N ASN A 148 2.39 -23.40 8.04
CA ASN A 148 1.10 -24.00 8.39
C ASN A 148 1.03 -24.40 9.87
N GLN A 149 2.16 -24.76 10.47
CA GLN A 149 2.25 -25.04 11.90
C GLN A 149 1.95 -23.80 12.75
N PHE A 150 2.43 -22.62 12.34
CA PHE A 150 2.10 -21.37 13.02
C PHE A 150 0.59 -21.11 12.93
N ARG A 151 -0.01 -21.25 11.75
CA ARG A 151 -1.44 -21.05 11.52
C ARG A 151 -2.31 -21.98 12.36
N SER A 152 -1.95 -23.28 12.43
CA SER A 152 -2.68 -24.25 13.22
C SER A 152 -2.62 -23.97 14.73
N LYS A 153 -1.57 -23.28 15.19
CA LYS A 153 -1.34 -22.94 16.59
C LYS A 153 -1.71 -21.49 16.95
N PHE A 154 -2.31 -20.74 16.02
CA PHE A 154 -2.52 -19.31 16.21
C PHE A 154 -3.33 -19.00 17.49
N GLU A 155 -4.42 -19.75 17.74
CA GLU A 155 -5.23 -19.54 18.97
C GLU A 155 -4.46 -19.90 20.24
N GLU A 156 -3.67 -20.98 20.25
CA GLU A 156 -2.81 -21.34 21.39
C GLU A 156 -1.81 -20.21 21.68
N ILE A 157 -1.17 -19.68 20.63
CA ILE A 157 -0.19 -18.58 20.74
C ILE A 157 -0.88 -17.31 21.25
N TYR A 158 -2.04 -16.97 20.72
CA TYR A 158 -2.80 -15.80 21.14
C TYR A 158 -3.23 -15.92 22.62
N GLU A 159 -3.77 -17.06 23.03
CA GLU A 159 -4.16 -17.32 24.41
C GLU A 159 -2.96 -17.22 25.36
N ASP A 160 -1.81 -17.81 24.98
CA ASP A 160 -0.57 -17.73 25.75
C ASP A 160 -0.04 -16.30 25.88
N ILE A 161 -0.13 -15.49 24.81
CA ILE A 161 0.21 -14.06 24.85
C ILE A 161 -0.68 -13.32 25.86
N SER A 162 -2.00 -13.56 25.85
CA SER A 162 -2.91 -12.92 26.79
C SER A 162 -2.64 -13.29 28.25
N LYS A 163 -2.24 -14.55 28.52
CA LYS A 163 -1.88 -15.01 29.87
C LYS A 163 -0.58 -14.38 30.35
N LYS A 164 0.37 -14.17 29.43
CA LYS A 164 1.68 -13.58 29.73
C LYS A 164 1.61 -12.06 29.90
N TYR A 165 0.73 -11.38 29.17
CA TYR A 165 0.57 -9.92 29.19
C TYR A 165 -0.89 -9.50 29.36
N PRO A 166 -1.54 -9.88 30.47
CA PRO A 166 -2.99 -9.68 30.67
C PRO A 166 -3.39 -8.21 30.74
N ASP A 167 -2.48 -7.32 31.14
CA ASP A 167 -2.73 -5.87 31.18
C ASP A 167 -2.74 -5.22 29.79
N LYS A 168 -2.22 -5.93 28.76
CA LYS A 168 -2.08 -5.43 27.39
C LYS A 168 -3.06 -6.06 26.42
N ILE A 169 -3.20 -7.39 26.48
CA ILE A 169 -3.96 -8.17 25.51
C ILE A 169 -4.87 -9.13 26.26
N ASN A 170 -6.16 -9.11 25.89
CA ASN A 170 -7.12 -10.14 26.28
C ASN A 170 -7.30 -11.10 25.11
N TYR A 171 -7.49 -12.39 25.42
CA TYR A 171 -7.90 -13.37 24.43
C TYR A 171 -9.42 -13.33 24.23
N PHE A 172 -9.83 -13.37 22.97
CA PHE A 172 -11.23 -13.42 22.57
C PHE A 172 -11.39 -14.50 21.51
N GLU A 173 -12.33 -15.42 21.73
CA GLU A 173 -12.70 -16.44 20.75
C GLU A 173 -13.11 -15.82 19.40
N PRO A 174 -12.90 -16.53 18.28
CA PRO A 174 -13.42 -16.12 16.98
C PRO A 174 -14.90 -15.73 17.05
N GLY A 175 -15.28 -14.65 16.35
CA GLY A 175 -16.65 -14.13 16.32
C GLY A 175 -17.04 -13.22 17.49
N ASN A 176 -16.20 -13.04 18.50
CA ASN A 176 -16.39 -12.02 19.53
C ASN A 176 -16.19 -10.60 18.95
N GLU A 177 -17.03 -9.65 19.35
CA GLU A 177 -16.99 -8.26 18.86
C GLU A 177 -15.71 -7.49 19.23
N GLU A 178 -15.06 -7.85 20.34
CA GLU A 178 -13.80 -7.23 20.80
C GLU A 178 -12.56 -7.90 20.18
N ARG A 179 -12.70 -9.08 19.58
CA ARG A 179 -11.58 -9.81 18.96
C ARG A 179 -10.83 -8.98 17.91
N PRO A 180 -11.48 -8.26 16.98
CA PRO A 180 -10.78 -7.49 15.96
C PRO A 180 -9.90 -6.39 16.55
N LYS A 181 -10.32 -5.77 17.67
CA LYS A 181 -9.51 -4.78 18.38
C LYS A 181 -8.25 -5.41 18.97
N ALA A 182 -8.38 -6.59 19.58
CA ALA A 182 -7.22 -7.31 20.11
C ALA A 182 -6.29 -7.81 19.00
N LEU A 183 -6.83 -8.26 17.86
CA LEU A 183 -6.04 -8.61 16.68
C LEU A 183 -5.30 -7.39 16.12
N ALA A 184 -5.94 -6.21 16.05
CA ALA A 184 -5.28 -4.99 15.62
C ALA A 184 -4.12 -4.60 16.54
N GLU A 185 -4.25 -4.80 17.86
CA GLU A 185 -3.16 -4.60 18.82
C GLU A 185 -2.02 -5.63 18.63
N LEU A 186 -2.35 -6.90 18.39
CA LEU A 186 -1.35 -7.93 18.09
C LEU A 186 -0.57 -7.63 16.80
N GLN A 187 -1.28 -7.20 15.75
CA GLN A 187 -0.70 -6.77 14.48
C GLN A 187 0.18 -5.53 14.66
N HIS A 188 -0.25 -4.60 15.51
CA HIS A 188 0.56 -3.44 15.88
C HIS A 188 1.91 -3.86 16.49
N TYR A 189 1.96 -4.92 17.29
CA TYR A 189 3.24 -5.47 17.81
C TYR A 189 3.93 -6.48 16.88
N GLY A 190 3.36 -6.75 15.71
CA GLY A 190 3.99 -7.51 14.64
C GLY A 190 3.70 -9.00 14.65
N LEU A 191 2.72 -9.42 15.43
CA LEU A 191 2.15 -10.75 15.24
C LEU A 191 1.32 -10.73 13.95
N PRO A 192 1.50 -11.67 13.01
CA PRO A 192 0.67 -11.72 11.82
C PRO A 192 -0.78 -12.04 12.18
N THR A 193 -1.71 -11.42 11.47
CA THR A 193 -3.14 -11.52 11.73
C THR A 193 -3.92 -11.68 10.43
N PRO A 194 -5.22 -12.06 10.52
CA PRO A 194 -6.13 -12.12 9.38
C PRO A 194 -6.68 -10.75 8.96
N LEU A 195 -6.14 -9.64 9.47
CA LEU A 195 -6.58 -8.29 9.10
C LEU A 195 -5.68 -7.70 8.02
N VAL A 196 -6.25 -6.83 7.18
CA VAL A 196 -5.53 -5.96 6.25
C VAL A 196 -5.90 -4.51 6.56
N ASP A 197 -4.90 -3.66 6.75
CA ASP A 197 -5.09 -2.24 7.03
C ASP A 197 -5.63 -1.48 5.81
N ILE A 198 -6.66 -0.66 6.05
CA ILE A 198 -7.15 0.37 5.14
C ILE A 198 -7.33 1.67 5.96
N THR A 199 -7.35 2.82 5.30
CA THR A 199 -7.47 4.12 5.99
C THR A 199 -8.57 4.97 5.37
N GLN A 200 -9.24 5.78 6.17
CA GLN A 200 -10.15 6.82 5.66
C GLN A 200 -9.40 8.05 5.12
N ASN A 201 -8.08 8.10 5.28
CA ASN A 201 -7.27 9.25 4.90
C ASN A 201 -6.41 8.96 3.66
N PRO A 202 -6.69 9.57 2.50
CA PRO A 202 -5.96 9.29 1.27
C PRO A 202 -4.49 9.72 1.34
N PHE A 203 -4.15 10.72 2.16
CA PHE A 203 -2.75 11.14 2.33
C PHE A 203 -1.92 10.13 3.11
N ILE A 204 -2.55 9.40 4.05
CA ILE A 204 -1.90 8.32 4.79
C ILE A 204 -1.64 7.13 3.85
N ALA A 205 -2.62 6.78 3.01
CA ALA A 205 -2.42 5.77 1.98
C ALA A 205 -1.33 6.19 0.96
N LEU A 206 -1.32 7.43 0.48
CA LEU A 206 -0.25 7.93 -0.39
C LEU A 206 1.12 7.84 0.27
N LEU A 207 1.19 8.07 1.58
CA LEU A 207 2.44 7.94 2.33
C LEU A 207 2.92 6.48 2.38
N PHE A 208 2.03 5.53 2.67
CA PHE A 208 2.35 4.09 2.62
C PHE A 208 2.73 3.61 1.21
N MET A 209 2.15 4.18 0.16
CA MET A 209 2.51 3.85 -1.22
C MET A 209 3.97 4.20 -1.54
N ILE A 210 4.51 5.29 -0.96
CA ILE A 210 5.83 5.80 -1.33
C ILE A 210 6.93 5.52 -0.29
N ASP A 211 6.56 5.22 0.95
CA ASP A 211 7.53 5.05 2.03
C ASP A 211 8.23 3.69 1.94
N GLY A 212 9.56 3.70 1.72
CA GLY A 212 10.33 2.48 1.49
C GLY A 212 10.33 2.01 0.02
N PHE A 213 9.80 2.81 -0.91
CA PHE A 213 9.95 2.55 -2.33
C PHE A 213 11.43 2.55 -2.75
N ASP A 214 11.84 1.52 -3.49
CA ASP A 214 13.20 1.35 -4.02
C ASP A 214 13.13 1.20 -5.54
N SER A 215 13.50 2.27 -6.25
CA SER A 215 13.48 2.33 -7.72
C SER A 215 14.40 1.30 -8.37
N LYS A 216 15.42 0.77 -7.67
CA LYS A 216 16.25 -0.32 -8.18
C LYS A 216 15.50 -1.62 -8.31
N LYS A 217 14.54 -1.85 -7.41
CA LYS A 217 13.68 -3.05 -7.41
C LYS A 217 12.49 -2.90 -8.35
N PHE A 218 12.21 -1.70 -8.85
CA PHE A 218 11.16 -1.44 -9.85
C PHE A 218 11.50 -2.08 -11.21
N VAL A 219 12.77 -2.03 -11.63
CA VAL A 219 13.23 -2.53 -12.94
C VAL A 219 13.77 -3.98 -12.87
N ALA A 220 13.99 -4.49 -11.67
CA ALA A 220 14.57 -5.82 -11.48
C ALA A 220 13.54 -6.94 -11.75
N LYS A 221 13.58 -7.48 -12.98
CA LYS A 221 12.98 -8.76 -13.45
C LYS A 221 11.52 -8.72 -13.90
N GLU A 222 11.33 -8.91 -15.21
CA GLU A 222 10.21 -9.55 -15.97
C GLU A 222 8.73 -9.25 -15.63
N LYS A 223 8.40 -8.58 -14.53
CA LYS A 223 7.04 -8.17 -14.15
C LYS A 223 7.05 -6.70 -13.79
N LEU A 224 6.05 -5.97 -14.28
CA LEU A 224 5.80 -4.58 -13.87
C LEU A 224 5.66 -4.55 -12.35
N ASN A 225 6.66 -4.02 -11.67
CA ASN A 225 6.64 -3.79 -10.24
C ASN A 225 6.33 -2.32 -10.03
N SER A 226 5.11 -1.96 -9.63
CA SER A 226 4.64 -0.58 -9.51
C SER A 226 4.20 -0.27 -8.09
N PRO A 227 4.42 0.94 -7.56
CA PRO A 227 3.63 1.36 -6.40
C PRO A 227 2.14 1.30 -6.74
N GLU A 228 1.31 0.93 -5.77
CA GLU A 228 -0.14 0.75 -5.94
C GLU A 228 -0.89 1.62 -4.93
N PHE A 229 -1.88 2.36 -5.40
CA PHE A 229 -2.83 3.11 -4.58
C PHE A 229 -4.25 2.60 -4.84
N ASP A 230 -4.82 1.97 -3.83
CA ASP A 230 -6.15 1.39 -3.88
C ASP A 230 -7.18 2.36 -3.29
N ILE A 231 -8.35 2.48 -3.94
CA ILE A 231 -9.56 3.09 -3.39
C ILE A 231 -10.65 2.01 -3.32
N PHE A 232 -11.19 1.78 -2.13
CA PHE A 232 -12.26 0.81 -1.87
C PHE A 232 -13.57 1.53 -1.60
N PHE A 233 -14.64 1.05 -2.22
CA PHE A 233 -16.00 1.50 -1.97
C PHE A 233 -16.67 0.51 -1.02
N ILE A 234 -16.91 0.92 0.22
CA ILE A 234 -17.36 0.01 1.28
C ILE A 234 -18.57 0.59 2.01
N ASP A 235 -19.68 -0.16 2.04
CA ASP A 235 -20.77 0.08 2.98
C ASP A 235 -20.32 -0.30 4.40
N LYS A 236 -19.91 0.71 5.18
CA LYS A 236 -19.39 0.50 6.53
C LYS A 236 -20.37 -0.20 7.49
N LYS A 237 -21.67 -0.20 7.19
CA LYS A 237 -22.70 -0.77 8.07
C LYS A 237 -22.96 -2.23 7.75
N ASN A 238 -22.95 -2.57 6.46
CA ASN A 238 -23.45 -3.86 5.98
C ASN A 238 -22.37 -4.76 5.40
N HIS A 239 -21.18 -4.24 5.08
CA HIS A 239 -20.17 -5.03 4.40
C HIS A 239 -19.55 -6.12 5.29
N THR A 240 -19.64 -7.38 4.87
CA THR A 240 -19.32 -8.56 5.69
C THR A 240 -17.92 -8.56 6.27
N ILE A 241 -16.90 -8.32 5.42
CA ILE A 241 -15.50 -8.37 5.86
C ILE A 241 -14.98 -7.02 6.31
N PHE A 242 -15.78 -5.96 6.27
CA PHE A 242 -15.36 -4.68 6.81
C PHE A 242 -15.33 -4.72 8.34
N GLN A 243 -14.35 -4.05 8.91
CA GLN A 243 -14.21 -3.89 10.34
C GLN A 243 -13.77 -2.48 10.68
N ASP A 244 -14.70 -1.72 11.27
CA ASP A 244 -14.37 -0.50 12.00
C ASP A 244 -13.78 -0.89 13.35
N VAL A 245 -12.73 -0.18 13.80
CA VAL A 245 -12.15 -0.40 15.12
C VAL A 245 -12.30 0.90 15.91
N PRO A 246 -13.00 0.86 17.07
CA PRO A 246 -13.19 2.05 17.88
C PRO A 246 -11.86 2.68 18.25
N ARG A 247 -11.80 4.00 18.08
CA ARG A 247 -10.68 4.82 18.49
C ARG A 247 -10.51 4.71 20.01
N ASP A 248 -9.38 4.17 20.44
CA ASP A 248 -9.05 3.97 21.85
C ASP A 248 -7.70 4.60 22.13
N LEU A 249 -7.62 5.40 23.19
CA LEU A 249 -6.38 6.00 23.69
C LEU A 249 -5.29 4.96 23.99
N LYS A 250 -5.67 3.68 24.16
CA LYS A 250 -4.73 2.57 24.31
C LYS A 250 -3.99 2.20 23.02
N ASN A 251 -4.55 2.50 21.85
CA ASN A 251 -3.91 2.28 20.55
C ASN A 251 -3.87 3.59 19.75
N PRO A 252 -2.95 4.51 20.10
CA PRO A 252 -2.84 5.80 19.43
C PRO A 252 -2.47 5.67 17.95
N ARG A 253 -1.92 4.52 17.54
CA ARG A 253 -1.54 4.26 16.15
C ARG A 253 -2.75 4.07 15.25
N ILE A 254 -3.77 3.31 15.66
CA ILE A 254 -5.02 3.18 14.88
C ILE A 254 -5.66 4.55 14.64
N ASP A 255 -5.65 5.40 15.68
CA ASP A 255 -6.17 6.76 15.60
C ASP A 255 -5.35 7.64 14.65
N ALA A 256 -4.02 7.63 14.80
CA ALA A 256 -3.11 8.39 13.95
C ALA A 256 -3.22 7.99 12.47
N GLN A 257 -3.49 6.72 12.21
CA GLN A 257 -3.63 6.16 10.86
C GLN A 257 -5.04 6.31 10.29
N SER A 258 -6.01 6.78 11.09
CA SER A 258 -7.44 6.74 10.73
C SER A 258 -7.85 5.37 10.20
N GLY A 259 -7.37 4.33 10.89
CA GLY A 259 -7.35 2.95 10.40
C GLY A 259 -8.69 2.25 10.53
N ALA A 260 -9.02 1.48 9.51
CA ALA A 260 -10.04 0.43 9.52
C ALA A 260 -9.41 -0.84 8.91
N PHE A 261 -10.15 -1.95 8.90
CA PHE A 261 -9.60 -3.22 8.43
C PHE A 261 -10.55 -3.96 7.50
N LEU A 262 -9.96 -4.69 6.55
CA LEU A 262 -10.61 -5.87 5.97
C LEU A 262 -10.28 -7.07 6.85
N ASN A 263 -11.28 -7.62 7.53
CA ASN A 263 -11.16 -8.76 8.43
C ASN A 263 -11.50 -10.07 7.72
N PHE A 264 -10.47 -10.82 7.35
CA PHE A 264 -10.63 -12.07 6.62
C PHE A 264 -11.01 -13.28 7.49
N GLU A 265 -11.17 -13.14 8.82
CA GLU A 265 -11.86 -14.17 9.62
C GLU A 265 -13.35 -14.24 9.27
N LYS A 266 -13.91 -13.11 8.79
CA LYS A 266 -15.32 -13.03 8.40
C LYS A 266 -15.58 -13.56 6.99
N LEU A 267 -14.53 -13.99 6.27
CA LEU A 267 -14.66 -14.43 4.88
C LEU A 267 -15.61 -15.61 4.71
N GLN A 268 -15.78 -16.46 5.73
CA GLN A 268 -16.76 -17.55 5.71
C GLN A 268 -18.23 -17.10 5.55
N PHE A 269 -18.51 -15.82 5.78
CA PHE A 269 -19.83 -15.22 5.59
C PHE A 269 -19.92 -14.38 4.31
N PHE A 270 -18.83 -14.30 3.55
CA PHE A 270 -18.75 -13.52 2.31
C PHE A 270 -19.56 -14.20 1.21
N THR A 271 -20.25 -13.39 0.41
CA THR A 271 -20.99 -13.83 -0.78
C THR A 271 -20.52 -13.00 -1.98
N ASP A 272 -20.70 -13.52 -3.19
CA ASP A 272 -20.34 -12.78 -4.42
C ASP A 272 -21.08 -11.43 -4.56
N GLU A 273 -22.26 -11.27 -3.95
CA GLU A 273 -22.98 -10.00 -3.87
C GLU A 273 -22.27 -8.97 -2.99
N GLY A 274 -21.38 -9.41 -2.10
CA GLY A 274 -20.57 -8.57 -1.23
C GLY A 274 -19.22 -8.17 -1.83
N ARG A 275 -19.03 -8.22 -3.16
CA ARG A 275 -17.79 -7.73 -3.78
C ARG A 275 -17.55 -6.26 -3.45
N ILE A 276 -16.32 -5.94 -3.08
CA ILE A 276 -15.87 -4.56 -2.90
C ILE A 276 -15.43 -4.03 -4.26
N ILE A 277 -16.05 -2.96 -4.74
CA ILE A 277 -15.49 -2.22 -5.89
C ILE A 277 -14.13 -1.67 -5.44
N ARG A 278 -13.09 -1.95 -6.22
CA ARG A 278 -11.72 -1.51 -5.94
C ARG A 278 -11.14 -0.80 -7.16
N LEU A 279 -10.85 0.48 -7.01
CA LEU A 279 -10.08 1.22 -7.99
C LEU A 279 -8.58 1.07 -7.68
N ARG A 280 -7.84 0.42 -8.57
CA ARG A 280 -6.41 0.13 -8.41
C ARG A 280 -5.60 1.08 -9.28
N ILE A 281 -4.85 1.98 -8.67
CA ILE A 281 -4.05 2.96 -9.40
C ILE A 281 -2.59 2.51 -9.41
N LEU A 282 -2.07 2.29 -10.62
CA LEU A 282 -0.70 1.86 -10.91
C LEU A 282 0.03 2.91 -11.75
N PHE A 283 1.35 2.80 -11.82
CA PHE A 283 2.21 3.71 -12.57
C PHE A 283 3.07 2.91 -13.54
N LYS A 284 3.06 3.35 -14.80
CA LYS A 284 3.90 2.76 -15.85
C LYS A 284 4.73 3.84 -16.49
N ASN A 285 6.02 3.60 -16.64
CA ASN A 285 6.84 4.47 -17.46
C ASN A 285 6.56 4.16 -18.94
N SER A 286 6.13 5.15 -19.72
CA SER A 286 5.82 5.00 -21.15
C SER A 286 7.02 4.53 -21.98
N GLU A 287 8.25 4.68 -21.47
CA GLU A 287 9.48 4.18 -22.10
C GLU A 287 9.80 2.71 -21.74
N SER A 288 8.90 1.99 -21.07
CA SER A 288 9.15 0.60 -20.63
C SER A 288 9.09 -0.42 -21.79
N ILE A 289 10.27 -0.93 -22.19
CA ILE A 289 10.66 -2.28 -22.68
C ILE A 289 9.94 -2.91 -23.91
N GLU A 290 8.91 -2.30 -24.50
CA GLU A 290 8.37 -2.79 -25.80
C GLU A 290 9.00 -2.12 -27.04
N ASP A 291 9.87 -1.12 -26.85
CA ASP A 291 10.58 -0.43 -27.94
C ASP A 291 11.95 -1.11 -28.22
N PRO A 292 12.18 -1.66 -29.43
CA PRO A 292 13.46 -2.26 -29.82
C PRO A 292 14.66 -1.31 -29.64
N ILE A 293 14.43 0.01 -29.74
CA ILE A 293 15.47 1.03 -29.56
C ILE A 293 15.88 1.13 -28.07
N ALA A 294 14.94 0.90 -27.14
CA ALA A 294 15.22 0.91 -25.70
C ALA A 294 16.06 -0.31 -25.26
N GLN A 295 15.92 -1.46 -25.95
CA GLN A 295 16.78 -2.63 -25.75
C GLN A 295 18.23 -2.35 -26.17
N GLU A 296 18.46 -1.76 -27.34
CA GLU A 296 19.82 -1.41 -27.81
C GLU A 296 20.48 -0.35 -26.91
N VAL A 297 19.71 0.60 -26.37
CA VAL A 297 20.20 1.62 -25.43
C VAL A 297 20.53 1.01 -24.05
N GLN A 298 19.77 0.00 -23.60
CA GLN A 298 20.08 -0.77 -22.37
C GLN A 298 21.42 -1.52 -22.49
N GLU A 299 21.68 -2.13 -23.64
CA GLU A 299 22.91 -2.87 -23.89
C GLU A 299 24.16 -1.96 -23.98
N ALA A 300 23.98 -0.70 -24.43
CA ALA A 300 25.09 0.23 -24.62
C ALA A 300 25.47 1.07 -23.38
N PHE A 301 24.51 1.39 -22.49
CA PHE A 301 24.72 2.33 -21.38
C PHE A 301 24.58 1.72 -19.97
N GLY A 302 24.28 0.43 -19.88
CA GLY A 302 23.97 -0.25 -18.62
C GLY A 302 22.52 0.00 -18.18
N GLU A 303 21.91 -1.00 -17.55
CA GLU A 303 20.56 -0.88 -17.01
C GLU A 303 20.46 0.36 -16.09
N ASN A 304 19.45 1.21 -16.32
CA ASN A 304 18.92 2.23 -15.38
C ASN A 304 19.52 3.64 -15.35
N SER A 305 19.00 4.56 -16.17
CA SER A 305 18.99 5.98 -15.78
C SER A 305 17.61 6.62 -15.95
N ASN A 306 16.96 6.55 -17.10
CA ASN A 306 15.70 7.30 -17.28
C ASN A 306 14.52 6.76 -16.46
N ILE A 307 14.23 5.45 -16.51
CA ILE A 307 13.09 4.86 -15.78
C ILE A 307 13.21 5.06 -14.26
N GLN A 308 14.40 4.79 -13.70
CA GLN A 308 14.65 5.03 -12.28
C GLN A 308 14.52 6.50 -11.92
N ASN A 309 15.10 7.40 -12.72
CA ASN A 309 14.99 8.84 -12.49
C ASN A 309 13.54 9.34 -12.58
N THR A 310 12.73 8.80 -13.51
CA THR A 310 11.31 9.14 -13.63
C THR A 310 10.55 8.68 -12.37
N MET A 311 10.77 7.44 -11.93
CA MET A 311 10.13 6.92 -10.70
C MET A 311 10.58 7.66 -9.45
N ASP A 312 11.88 7.94 -9.30
CA ASP A 312 12.39 8.74 -8.19
C ASP A 312 11.79 10.15 -8.18
N SER A 313 11.57 10.73 -9.36
CA SER A 313 10.91 12.03 -9.51
C SER A 313 9.44 12.00 -9.13
N LEU A 314 8.70 10.95 -9.53
CA LEU A 314 7.32 10.69 -9.11
C LEU A 314 7.22 10.62 -7.58
N ILE A 315 8.05 9.78 -6.97
CA ILE A 315 8.07 9.57 -5.52
C ILE A 315 8.44 10.86 -4.79
N SER A 316 9.42 11.61 -5.30
CA SER A 316 9.83 12.90 -4.72
C SER A 316 8.73 13.96 -4.82
N ASP A 317 7.99 14.04 -5.93
CA ASP A 317 6.86 14.95 -6.09
C ASP A 317 5.76 14.67 -5.06
N ILE A 318 5.29 13.42 -4.99
CA ILE A 318 4.25 13.01 -4.04
C ILE A 318 4.72 13.30 -2.60
N LYS A 319 5.97 12.95 -2.27
CA LYS A 319 6.56 13.24 -0.95
C LYS A 319 6.59 14.73 -0.63
N GLY A 320 6.99 15.56 -1.60
CA GLY A 320 7.01 17.02 -1.47
C GLY A 320 5.61 17.60 -1.25
N LYS A 321 4.61 17.10 -1.98
CA LYS A 321 3.20 17.49 -1.81
C LYS A 321 2.69 17.09 -0.42
N LEU A 322 2.85 15.84 0.00
CA LEU A 322 2.44 15.38 1.33
C LEU A 322 3.07 16.21 2.45
N ALA A 323 4.37 16.52 2.36
CA ALA A 323 5.05 17.38 3.30
C ALA A 323 4.45 18.80 3.37
N SER A 324 4.01 19.36 2.23
CA SER A 324 3.33 20.66 2.19
C SER A 324 1.97 20.67 2.90
N TYR A 325 1.28 19.52 2.92
CA TYR A 325 0.06 19.29 3.70
C TYR A 325 0.34 18.85 5.15
N ARG A 326 1.61 18.83 5.58
CA ARG A 326 2.07 18.37 6.90
C ARG A 326 1.77 16.89 7.20
N TYR A 327 1.77 16.05 6.17
CA TYR A 327 1.76 14.59 6.34
C TYR A 327 3.20 14.06 6.32
N MET A 328 3.68 13.56 7.46
CA MET A 328 5.02 13.01 7.63
C MET A 328 4.94 11.59 8.20
N VAL A 329 5.86 10.71 7.78
CA VAL A 329 5.88 9.29 8.21
C VAL A 329 5.89 9.15 9.73
N ASN A 330 6.67 9.99 10.42
CA ASN A 330 6.81 9.91 11.87
C ASN A 330 5.49 10.16 12.62
N ASP A 331 4.53 10.85 12.01
CA ASP A 331 3.23 11.15 12.63
C ASP A 331 2.29 9.93 12.58
N LEU A 332 2.56 8.94 11.72
CA LEU A 332 1.80 7.69 11.63
C LEU A 332 2.16 6.65 12.71
N TYR A 333 3.27 6.87 13.42
CA TYR A 333 3.80 5.95 14.42
C TYR A 333 4.03 6.69 15.74
N PRO A 334 2.94 7.05 16.46
CA PRO A 334 3.02 7.78 17.72
C PRO A 334 3.58 6.92 18.86
N ASP A 335 3.80 5.63 18.63
CA ASP A 335 4.34 4.68 19.58
C ASP A 335 5.66 5.21 20.15
N PHE A 336 5.79 5.14 21.48
CA PHE A 336 6.91 5.80 22.17
C PHE A 336 8.27 5.33 21.65
N ASP A 337 8.44 4.04 21.44
CA ASP A 337 9.67 3.45 20.88
C ASP A 337 9.95 3.93 19.45
N LYS A 338 8.92 4.01 18.60
CA LYS A 338 9.01 4.50 17.22
C LYS A 338 9.36 5.99 17.19
N TYR A 339 8.68 6.80 18.01
CA TYR A 339 8.98 8.21 18.17
C TYR A 339 10.45 8.43 18.59
N LEU A 340 10.92 7.69 19.61
CA LEU A 340 12.32 7.76 20.03
C LEU A 340 13.28 7.34 18.92
N ALA A 341 12.96 6.28 18.17
CA ALA A 341 13.76 5.84 17.03
C ALA A 341 13.86 6.95 15.96
N PHE A 342 12.76 7.61 15.62
CA PHE A 342 12.75 8.74 14.68
C PHE A 342 13.54 9.95 15.18
N GLN A 343 13.40 10.30 16.47
CA GLN A 343 14.18 11.41 17.04
C GLN A 343 15.68 11.10 17.01
N ALA A 344 16.08 9.88 17.40
CA ALA A 344 17.48 9.46 17.35
C ALA A 344 18.03 9.46 15.91
N ALA A 345 17.23 9.02 14.93
CA ALA A 345 17.63 8.96 13.53
C ALA A 345 17.95 10.35 12.94
N LYS A 346 17.29 11.42 13.41
CA LYS A 346 17.56 12.81 12.95
C LYS A 346 19.01 13.26 13.17
N TYR A 347 19.63 12.78 14.25
CA TYR A 347 20.95 13.24 14.71
C TYR A 347 22.09 12.25 14.42
N ARG A 348 21.82 11.15 13.71
CA ARG A 348 22.85 10.19 13.29
C ARG A 348 23.47 10.55 11.94
N ASN A 349 24.73 10.13 11.75
CA ASN A 349 25.45 10.29 10.48
C ASN A 349 24.64 9.74 9.30
N ARG A 350 24.69 10.43 8.14
CA ARG A 350 23.85 10.17 6.95
C ARG A 350 23.76 8.68 6.58
N THR A 351 24.87 7.95 6.57
CA THR A 351 24.92 6.53 6.20
C THR A 351 24.16 5.61 7.16
N THR A 352 24.13 5.95 8.46
CA THR A 352 23.42 5.19 9.49
C THR A 352 21.94 5.58 9.57
N ARG A 353 21.60 6.81 9.17
CA ARG A 353 20.25 7.34 9.17
C ARG A 353 19.31 6.50 8.28
N PHE A 354 19.70 6.18 7.04
CA PHE A 354 18.88 5.36 6.13
C PHE A 354 18.54 3.98 6.70
N LYS A 355 19.54 3.21 7.18
CA LYS A 355 19.34 1.87 7.77
C LYS A 355 18.43 1.85 9.01
N LEU A 356 18.22 2.98 9.68
CA LEU A 356 17.39 3.09 10.88
C LEU A 356 15.99 3.62 10.62
N TYR A 357 15.78 4.43 9.59
CA TYR A 357 14.42 4.73 9.12
C TYR A 357 13.77 3.45 8.61
N GLU A 358 14.51 2.62 7.86
CA GLU A 358 14.09 1.25 7.50
C GLU A 358 13.80 0.40 8.74
N LYS A 359 14.69 0.41 9.75
CA LYS A 359 14.49 -0.34 11.00
C LYS A 359 13.40 0.21 11.94
N ALA A 360 13.13 1.51 11.91
CA ALA A 360 12.06 2.15 12.68
C ALA A 360 10.70 1.84 12.05
N ASN A 361 10.64 1.70 10.72
CA ASN A 361 9.48 1.23 9.99
C ASN A 361 9.24 -0.29 10.11
N VAL A 362 9.96 -1.02 10.98
CA VAL A 362 9.88 -2.49 11.16
C VAL A 362 8.57 -2.92 11.82
N LEU A 363 7.48 -2.76 11.10
CA LEU A 363 6.34 -3.66 11.15
C LEU A 363 5.98 -4.19 9.75
N GLU A 364 6.55 -3.60 8.69
CA GLU A 364 6.46 -4.14 7.33
C GLU A 364 7.79 -4.74 6.84
N TYR A 365 8.90 -4.57 7.59
CA TYR A 365 10.21 -5.11 7.21
C TYR A 365 10.41 -6.61 7.42
N LEU A 366 9.42 -7.31 8.01
CA LEU A 366 9.39 -8.78 7.92
C LEU A 366 8.89 -9.25 6.54
N GLU A 367 8.38 -8.36 5.70
CA GLU A 367 7.77 -8.72 4.42
C GLU A 367 8.73 -8.65 3.22
N THR A 368 9.97 -8.17 3.38
CA THR A 368 10.91 -8.02 2.24
C THR A 368 12.41 -8.12 2.56
N ALA A 369 12.83 -8.79 3.64
CA ALA A 369 14.26 -8.94 3.91
C ALA A 369 14.93 -9.78 2.79
N ASP A 370 15.78 -9.15 1.98
CA ASP A 370 16.60 -9.90 1.03
C ASP A 370 17.62 -10.78 1.76
N GLN A 371 18.15 -11.77 1.04
CA GLN A 371 19.08 -12.75 1.61
C GLN A 371 20.36 -12.14 2.18
N ASP A 372 20.82 -10.98 1.71
CA ASP A 372 22.02 -10.31 2.22
C ASP A 372 21.74 -9.60 3.55
N THR A 373 20.56 -9.02 3.71
CA THR A 373 20.11 -8.41 4.98
C THR A 373 19.95 -9.48 6.07
N LEU A 374 19.39 -10.64 5.70
CA LEU A 374 19.28 -11.80 6.59
C LEU A 374 20.65 -12.41 6.93
N ARG A 375 21.60 -12.41 5.99
CA ARG A 375 22.99 -12.86 6.21
C ARG A 375 23.74 -11.96 7.17
N GLU A 376 23.63 -10.64 7.01
CA GLU A 376 24.22 -9.67 7.95
C GLU A 376 23.62 -9.83 9.35
N MET A 377 22.30 -9.99 9.45
CA MET A 377 21.64 -10.23 10.74
C MET A 377 22.07 -11.54 11.40
N LYS A 378 22.16 -12.64 10.63
CA LYS A 378 22.62 -13.94 11.12
C LYS A 378 24.06 -13.86 11.63
N THR A 379 24.93 -13.17 10.90
CA THR A 379 26.33 -12.93 11.32
C THR A 379 26.42 -12.10 12.62
N ILE A 380 25.53 -11.12 12.80
CA ILE A 380 25.46 -10.31 14.02
C ILE A 380 24.90 -11.10 15.22
N ILE A 381 23.99 -12.04 14.97
CA ILE A 381 23.43 -12.92 16.01
C ILE A 381 24.47 -13.98 16.42
N ASP A 382 25.12 -14.61 15.44
CA ASP A 382 26.14 -15.65 15.67
C ASP A 382 27.39 -15.07 16.36
N SER A 383 27.71 -13.78 16.17
CA SER A 383 28.80 -13.10 16.88
C SER A 383 28.45 -12.62 18.30
N LYS A 384 27.18 -12.74 18.71
CA LYS A 384 26.69 -12.31 20.03
C LYS A 384 26.26 -13.44 20.95
N ILE A 385 26.33 -14.69 20.49
CA ILE A 385 26.17 -15.87 21.34
C ILE A 385 27.59 -16.32 21.72
N PRO A 386 28.04 -16.15 22.98
CA PRO A 386 29.25 -16.80 23.45
C PRO A 386 28.99 -18.31 23.43
N GLY A 387 29.90 -19.08 22.83
CA GLY A 387 29.88 -20.54 22.83
C GLY A 387 30.03 -21.15 24.21
#